data_AF-A0A285XV85-F1
#
_entry.id   AF-A0A285XV85-F1
#
_cell.length_a   1.000
_cell.length_b   1.000
_cell.length_c   1.000
_cell.angle_alpha   90.00
_cell.angle_beta   90.00
_cell.angle_gamma   90.00
#
_symmetry.space_group_name_H-M   'P 1'
#
loop_
_entity.id
_entity.type
_entity.pdbx_description
1 polymer ?
#
loop_
_entity_poly.entity_id
_entity_poly.type
_entity_poly.pdbx_seq_one_letter_code
_entity_poly.pdbx_strand_id
1 'polypeptide(L)'
;MGRTRIVVTGVGVLAVVVYAALLAVQELVLDPLAAVPGTPLATISAHLDGQGFDVRSDVVGVVVIASIGVVLAVVVAVVTLWRRVEAHFVAAWFLGILAAGAVPAFAAGFQLGMDVADGYGIGGGDHTIWAGVLYGTSVIALVAIPVVLVVGERRRARHATSATLVA
;
A
#
# COMPACT_ATOMS: atom_id res chain seq x y z
N MET A 1 -1.59 -6.29 -27.85
CA MET A 1 -1.45 -5.20 -26.86
C MET A 1 -2.52 -5.20 -25.76
N GLY A 2 -3.80 -5.52 -26.04
CA GLY A 2 -4.88 -5.51 -25.02
C GLY A 2 -4.69 -6.48 -23.85
N ARG A 3 -4.26 -7.74 -24.10
CA ARG A 3 -4.09 -8.76 -23.05
C ARG A 3 -3.04 -8.37 -22.00
N THR A 4 -1.89 -7.84 -22.43
CA THR A 4 -0.82 -7.40 -21.52
C THR A 4 -1.29 -6.29 -20.59
N ARG A 5 -2.03 -5.31 -21.11
CA ARG A 5 -2.61 -4.24 -20.30
C ARG A 5 -3.54 -4.78 -19.23
N ILE A 6 -4.48 -5.63 -19.60
CA ILE A 6 -5.44 -6.21 -18.65
C ILE A 6 -4.72 -6.96 -17.52
N VAL A 7 -3.70 -7.75 -17.86
CA VAL A 7 -2.89 -8.46 -16.86
C VAL A 7 -2.16 -7.48 -15.94
N VAL A 8 -1.49 -6.46 -16.50
CA VAL A 8 -0.77 -5.45 -15.70
C VAL A 8 -1.72 -4.70 -14.78
N THR A 9 -2.91 -4.31 -15.28
CA THR A 9 -3.94 -3.66 -14.47
C THR A 9 -4.43 -4.58 -13.34
N GLY A 10 -4.75 -5.84 -13.65
CA GLY A 10 -5.22 -6.80 -12.65
C GLY A 10 -4.17 -7.07 -11.56
N VAL A 11 -2.92 -7.28 -11.96
CA VAL A 11 -1.80 -7.48 -11.02
C VAL A 11 -1.55 -6.21 -10.19
N GLY A 12 -1.61 -5.04 -10.80
CA GLY A 12 -1.44 -3.75 -10.11
C GLY A 12 -2.50 -3.51 -9.04
N VAL A 13 -3.78 -3.74 -9.38
CA VAL A 13 -4.89 -3.65 -8.41
C VAL A 13 -4.70 -4.66 -7.29
N LEU A 14 -4.39 -5.91 -7.61
CA LEU A 14 -4.19 -6.95 -6.61
C LEU A 14 -3.04 -6.60 -5.65
N ALA A 15 -1.92 -6.09 -6.17
CA ALA A 15 -0.79 -5.67 -5.35
C ALA A 15 -1.18 -4.54 -4.37
N VAL A 16 -1.93 -3.54 -4.82
CA VAL A 16 -2.41 -2.45 -3.95
C VAL A 16 -3.40 -2.97 -2.91
N VAL A 17 -4.30 -3.89 -3.27
CA VAL A 17 -5.24 -4.50 -2.31
C VAL A 17 -4.50 -5.30 -1.24
N VAL A 18 -3.51 -6.11 -1.63
CA VAL A 18 -2.70 -6.88 -0.68
C VAL A 18 -1.89 -5.96 0.23
N TYR A 19 -1.30 -4.89 -0.33
CA TYR A 19 -0.58 -3.88 0.47
C TYR A 19 -1.51 -3.20 1.48
N ALA A 20 -2.70 -2.77 1.06
CA ALA A 20 -3.67 -2.12 1.94
C ALA A 20 -4.20 -3.07 3.02
N ALA A 21 -4.44 -4.34 2.68
CA ALA A 21 -4.85 -5.35 3.64
C ALA A 21 -3.74 -5.64 4.66
N LEU A 22 -2.49 -5.73 4.20
CA LEU A 22 -1.34 -5.91 5.10
C LEU A 22 -1.17 -4.71 6.03
N LEU A 23 -1.32 -3.47 5.53
CA LEU A 23 -1.32 -2.26 6.34
C LEU A 23 -2.39 -2.35 7.44
N ALA A 24 -3.65 -2.60 7.07
CA ALA A 24 -4.73 -2.68 8.04
C ALA A 24 -4.50 -3.79 9.09
N VAL A 25 -4.04 -4.97 8.67
CA VAL A 25 -3.74 -6.08 9.59
C VAL A 25 -2.51 -5.78 10.46
N GLN A 26 -1.50 -5.12 9.91
CA GLN A 26 -0.32 -4.72 10.66
C GLN A 26 -0.72 -3.77 11.79
N GLU A 27 -1.40 -2.67 11.48
CA GLU A 27 -1.72 -1.65 12.49
C GLU A 27 -2.80 -2.11 13.47
N LEU A 28 -3.84 -2.82 13.01
CA LEU A 28 -4.97 -3.16 13.89
C LEU A 28 -4.78 -4.43 14.71
N VAL A 29 -3.84 -5.30 14.32
CA VAL A 29 -3.72 -6.64 14.89
C VAL A 29 -2.29 -6.98 15.26
N LEU A 30 -1.38 -6.96 14.30
CA LEU A 30 -0.04 -7.50 14.51
C LEU A 30 0.80 -6.59 15.42
N ASP A 31 0.74 -5.28 15.21
CA ASP A 31 1.49 -4.33 16.02
C ASP A 31 1.01 -4.29 17.47
N PRO A 32 -0.30 -4.12 17.77
CA PRO A 32 -0.76 -4.08 19.16
C PRO A 32 -0.48 -5.38 19.92
N LEU A 33 -0.60 -6.54 19.26
CA LEU A 33 -0.25 -7.83 19.88
C LEU A 33 1.24 -7.99 20.15
N ALA A 34 2.11 -7.40 19.32
CA ALA A 34 3.55 -7.41 19.52
C ALA A 34 4.00 -6.36 20.55
N ALA A 35 3.30 -5.24 20.63
CA ALA A 35 3.51 -4.17 21.59
C ALA A 35 3.20 -4.62 23.02
N VAL A 36 2.14 -5.42 23.22
CA VAL A 36 1.75 -5.98 24.52
C VAL A 36 1.69 -7.52 24.46
N PRO A 37 2.85 -8.22 24.49
CA PRO A 37 2.89 -9.66 24.35
C PRO A 37 2.08 -10.39 25.42
N GLY A 38 1.29 -11.38 25.00
CA GLY A 38 0.50 -12.24 25.90
C GLY A 38 -0.87 -11.67 26.28
N THR A 39 -1.20 -10.45 25.85
CA THR A 39 -2.51 -9.84 26.07
C THR A 39 -3.38 -9.98 24.81
N PRO A 40 -4.63 -10.46 24.92
CA PRO A 40 -5.52 -10.51 23.76
C PRO A 40 -5.95 -9.10 23.33
N LEU A 41 -6.14 -8.89 22.02
CA LEU A 41 -6.53 -7.59 21.44
C LEU A 41 -7.74 -6.95 22.14
N ALA A 42 -8.77 -7.73 22.46
CA ALA A 42 -9.97 -7.20 23.12
C ALA A 42 -9.67 -6.59 24.50
N THR A 43 -8.70 -7.16 25.23
CA THR A 43 -8.26 -6.61 26.52
C THR A 43 -7.42 -5.35 26.31
N ILE A 44 -6.61 -5.29 25.26
CA ILE A 44 -5.87 -4.08 24.88
C ILE A 44 -6.84 -2.94 24.58
N SER A 45 -7.81 -3.17 23.70
CA SER A 45 -8.84 -2.19 23.34
C SER A 45 -9.66 -1.74 24.55
N ALA A 46 -10.12 -2.67 25.38
CA ALA A 46 -10.90 -2.33 26.58
C ALA A 46 -10.09 -1.54 27.62
N HIS A 47 -8.78 -1.79 27.71
CA HIS A 47 -7.89 -1.02 28.59
C HIS A 47 -7.76 0.43 28.11
N LEU A 48 -7.53 0.63 26.81
CA LEU A 48 -7.41 1.94 26.20
C LEU A 48 -8.72 2.73 26.28
N ASP A 49 -9.85 2.09 25.97
CA ASP A 49 -11.18 2.68 26.15
C ASP A 49 -11.42 3.09 27.62
N GLY A 50 -10.96 2.26 28.57
CA GLY A 50 -11.04 2.54 30.02
C GLY A 50 -10.17 3.72 30.48
N GLN A 51 -9.14 4.06 29.71
CA GLN A 51 -8.27 5.23 29.93
C GLN A 51 -8.78 6.50 29.20
N GLY A 52 -9.82 6.37 28.37
CA GLY A 52 -10.44 7.48 27.64
C GLY A 52 -9.92 7.69 26.22
N PHE A 53 -9.12 6.76 25.68
CA PHE A 53 -8.74 6.77 24.26
C PHE A 53 -9.92 6.36 23.38
N ASP A 54 -10.02 6.90 22.16
CA ASP A 54 -11.10 6.57 21.21
C ASP A 54 -10.62 5.51 20.20
N VAL A 55 -10.51 4.27 20.69
CA VAL A 55 -10.04 3.13 19.89
C VAL A 55 -10.91 2.93 18.64
N ARG A 56 -12.21 3.24 18.73
CA ARG A 56 -13.12 3.12 17.59
C ARG A 56 -12.77 4.11 16.49
N SER A 57 -12.48 5.36 16.83
CA SER A 57 -12.05 6.37 15.88
C SER A 57 -10.76 5.96 15.18
N ASP A 58 -9.80 5.41 15.92
CA ASP A 58 -8.52 4.96 15.34
C ASP A 58 -8.70 3.80 14.37
N VAL A 59 -9.50 2.79 14.74
CA VAL A 59 -9.84 1.68 13.85
C VAL A 59 -10.47 2.18 12.56
N VAL A 60 -11.40 3.13 12.66
CA VAL A 60 -12.03 3.77 11.48
C VAL A 60 -10.98 4.53 10.66
N GLY A 61 -10.08 5.27 11.32
CA GLY A 61 -8.99 5.99 10.68
C GLY A 61 -8.11 5.09 9.82
N VAL A 62 -7.63 3.98 10.38
CA VAL A 62 -6.81 2.99 9.66
C VAL A 62 -7.56 2.41 8.46
N VAL A 63 -8.83 2.03 8.64
CA VAL A 63 -9.65 1.46 7.55
C VAL A 63 -9.88 2.48 6.43
N VAL A 64 -10.16 3.74 6.77
CA VAL A 64 -10.33 4.82 5.79
C VAL A 64 -9.02 5.03 5.02
N ILE A 65 -7.89 5.12 5.71
CA ILE A 65 -6.57 5.29 5.12
C ILE A 65 -6.25 4.14 4.14
N ALA A 66 -6.44 2.90 4.56
CA ALA A 66 -6.22 1.72 3.70
C ALA A 66 -7.13 1.73 2.46
N SER A 67 -8.39 2.15 2.63
CA SER A 67 -9.40 2.18 1.56
C SER A 67 -9.07 3.20 0.47
N ILE A 68 -8.44 4.33 0.82
CA ILE A 68 -8.04 5.36 -0.17
C ILE A 68 -7.12 4.76 -1.23
N GLY A 69 -6.14 3.94 -0.84
CA GLY A 69 -5.23 3.28 -1.79
C GLY A 69 -5.97 2.37 -2.76
N VAL A 70 -6.92 1.58 -2.27
CA VAL A 70 -7.76 0.68 -3.09
C VAL A 70 -8.62 1.48 -4.07
N VAL A 71 -9.27 2.55 -3.61
CA VAL A 71 -10.09 3.43 -4.46
C VAL A 71 -9.23 4.06 -5.57
N LEU A 72 -8.04 4.56 -5.24
CA LEU A 72 -7.10 5.09 -6.23
C LEU A 72 -6.69 4.02 -7.25
N ALA A 73 -6.42 2.79 -6.81
CA ALA A 73 -6.10 1.67 -7.70
C ALA A 73 -7.25 1.37 -8.68
N VAL A 74 -8.50 1.37 -8.19
CA VAL A 74 -9.68 1.15 -9.04
C VAL A 74 -9.85 2.30 -10.04
N VAL A 75 -9.71 3.55 -9.60
CA VAL A 75 -9.78 4.72 -10.49
C VAL A 75 -8.72 4.64 -11.58
N VAL A 76 -7.46 4.36 -11.21
CA VAL A 76 -6.37 4.17 -12.17
C VAL A 76 -6.67 3.03 -13.14
N ALA A 77 -7.16 1.89 -12.65
CA ALA A 77 -7.54 0.75 -13.49
C ALA A 77 -8.59 1.15 -14.53
N VAL A 78 -9.69 1.77 -14.08
CA VAL A 78 -10.80 2.19 -14.95
C VAL A 78 -10.32 3.21 -15.99
N VAL A 79 -9.62 4.27 -15.54
CA VAL A 79 -9.16 5.35 -16.42
C VAL A 79 -8.16 4.82 -17.45
N THR A 80 -7.17 4.02 -17.04
CA THR A 80 -6.13 3.52 -17.94
C THR A 80 -6.66 2.50 -18.95
N LEU A 81 -7.62 1.66 -18.56
CA LEU A 81 -8.30 0.74 -19.48
C LEU A 81 -9.15 1.53 -20.49
N TRP A 82 -9.92 2.51 -20.03
CA TRP A 82 -10.78 3.32 -20.88
C TRP A 82 -9.99 4.16 -21.89
N ARG A 83 -8.94 4.84 -21.43
CA ARG A 83 -8.04 5.66 -22.25
C ARG A 83 -7.05 4.85 -23.09
N ARG A 84 -7.06 3.53 -22.94
CA ARG A 84 -6.17 2.60 -23.63
C ARG A 84 -4.69 2.96 -23.48
N VAL A 85 -4.28 3.31 -22.26
CA VAL A 85 -2.90 3.70 -21.91
C VAL A 85 -1.92 2.55 -22.12
N GLU A 86 -0.68 2.83 -22.51
CA GLU A 86 0.34 1.79 -22.71
C GLU A 86 0.72 1.12 -21.39
N ALA A 87 1.00 -0.19 -21.43
CA ALA A 87 1.08 -1.01 -20.23
C ALA A 87 2.18 -0.56 -19.24
N HIS A 88 3.29 -0.02 -19.71
CA HIS A 88 4.36 0.47 -18.84
C HIS A 88 3.97 1.74 -18.07
N PHE A 89 3.17 2.62 -18.65
CA PHE A 89 2.60 3.76 -17.91
C PHE A 89 1.56 3.30 -16.89
N VAL A 90 0.75 2.29 -17.22
CA VAL A 90 -0.20 1.69 -16.25
C VAL A 90 0.55 1.12 -15.06
N ALA A 91 1.62 0.35 -15.30
CA ALA A 91 2.47 -0.17 -14.25
C ALA A 91 3.09 0.95 -13.40
N ALA A 92 3.58 2.02 -14.02
CA ALA A 92 4.16 3.16 -13.31
C ALA A 92 3.14 3.84 -12.38
N TRP A 93 1.87 3.95 -12.76
CA TRP A 93 0.81 4.49 -11.88
C TRP A 93 0.59 3.62 -10.64
N PHE A 94 0.48 2.29 -10.79
CA PHE A 94 0.32 1.40 -9.65
C PHE A 94 1.56 1.39 -8.74
N LEU A 95 2.76 1.43 -9.33
CA LEU A 95 4.00 1.59 -8.57
C LEU A 95 4.03 2.93 -7.81
N GLY A 96 3.51 4.00 -8.41
CA GLY A 96 3.36 5.30 -7.74
C GLY A 96 2.45 5.23 -6.52
N ILE A 97 1.31 4.53 -6.63
CA ILE A 97 0.40 4.31 -5.48
C ILE A 97 1.13 3.54 -4.37
N LEU A 98 1.81 2.44 -4.70
CA LEU A 98 2.56 1.64 -3.73
C LEU A 98 3.72 2.42 -3.10
N ALA A 99 4.44 3.22 -3.88
CA ALA A 99 5.52 4.09 -3.40
C ALA A 99 5.00 5.14 -2.42
N ALA A 100 3.86 5.76 -2.73
CA ALA A 100 3.21 6.72 -1.84
C ALA A 100 2.64 6.07 -0.57
N GLY A 101 2.40 4.75 -0.59
CA GLY A 101 1.79 3.97 0.49
C GLY A 101 2.55 3.97 1.83
N ALA A 102 3.83 4.35 1.85
CA ALA A 102 4.62 4.47 3.08
C ALA A 102 4.09 5.58 4.01
N VAL A 103 3.67 6.71 3.44
CA VAL A 103 3.16 7.86 4.22
C VAL A 103 1.87 7.51 4.97
N PRO A 104 0.82 6.97 4.34
CA PRO A 104 -0.37 6.54 5.05
C PRO A 104 -0.12 5.36 6.00
N ALA A 105 0.83 4.46 5.71
CA ALA A 105 1.21 3.40 6.64
C ALA A 105 1.78 3.99 7.95
N PHE A 106 2.73 4.92 7.83
CA PHE A 106 3.29 5.62 8.98
C PHE A 106 2.23 6.39 9.76
N ALA A 107 1.36 7.15 9.08
CA ALA A 107 0.33 7.93 9.75
C ALA A 107 -0.68 7.04 10.50
N ALA A 108 -1.09 5.93 9.89
CA ALA A 108 -2.02 4.98 10.49
C ALA A 108 -1.41 4.28 11.73
N GLY A 109 -0.15 3.84 11.64
CA GLY A 109 0.54 3.20 12.76
C GLY A 109 0.87 4.18 13.88
N PHE A 110 1.18 5.43 13.56
CA PHE A 110 1.49 6.43 14.58
C PHE A 110 0.30 6.74 15.49
N GLN A 111 -0.92 6.85 14.96
CA GLN A 111 -2.09 7.19 15.77
C GLN A 111 -2.38 6.10 16.82
N LEU A 112 -2.65 4.88 16.38
CA LEU A 112 -2.99 3.78 17.28
C LEU A 112 -1.76 3.33 18.10
N GLY A 113 -0.56 3.39 17.53
CA GLY A 113 0.69 3.05 18.20
C GLY A 113 1.02 4.01 19.35
N MET A 114 0.72 5.31 19.23
CA MET A 114 0.90 6.25 20.34
C MET A 114 -0.09 5.99 21.47
N ASP A 115 -1.36 5.71 21.16
CA ASP A 115 -2.36 5.41 22.19
C ASP A 115 -1.98 4.13 22.98
N VAL A 116 -1.51 3.10 22.28
CA VAL A 116 -0.97 1.88 22.91
C VAL A 116 0.29 2.20 23.74
N ALA A 117 1.19 3.02 23.22
CA ALA A 117 2.41 3.43 23.90
C ALA A 117 2.13 4.18 25.21
N ASP A 118 1.25 5.17 25.17
CA ASP A 118 0.88 6.00 26.32
C ASP A 118 0.06 5.20 27.34
N GLY A 119 -0.84 4.32 26.87
CA GLY A 119 -1.67 3.49 27.74
C GLY A 119 -0.90 2.43 28.52
N TYR A 120 0.14 1.84 27.91
CA TYR A 120 0.96 0.78 28.51
C TYR A 120 2.35 1.23 28.97
N GLY A 121 2.72 2.50 28.73
CA GLY A 121 4.04 3.04 29.09
C GLY A 121 5.19 2.41 28.29
N ILE A 122 4.95 2.08 27.02
CA ILE A 122 5.92 1.44 26.11
C ILE A 122 6.33 2.40 24.98
N GLY A 123 7.27 1.99 24.13
CA GLY A 123 7.68 2.82 22.98
C GLY A 123 6.64 2.77 21.86
N GLY A 124 6.36 3.90 21.22
CA GLY A 124 5.38 3.99 20.10
C GLY A 124 5.96 3.68 18.71
N GLY A 125 7.05 2.92 18.62
CA GLY A 125 7.61 2.49 17.34
C GLY A 125 6.98 1.18 16.86
N ASP A 126 7.18 0.82 15.59
CA ASP A 126 6.69 -0.46 15.06
C ASP A 126 7.35 -1.65 15.78
N HIS A 127 6.53 -2.59 16.25
CA HIS A 127 6.95 -3.76 17.02
C HIS A 127 7.12 -5.02 16.16
N THR A 128 6.86 -4.92 14.84
CA THR A 128 6.93 -6.07 13.93
C THR A 128 7.76 -5.80 12.68
N ILE A 129 8.20 -6.89 12.03
CA ILE A 129 8.91 -6.83 10.74
C ILE A 129 8.01 -6.35 9.58
N TRP A 130 6.68 -6.43 9.71
CA TRP A 130 5.76 -6.16 8.62
C TRP A 130 5.67 -4.69 8.26
N ALA A 131 5.90 -3.79 9.21
CA ALA A 131 6.10 -2.38 8.91
C ALA A 131 7.30 -2.20 7.96
N GLY A 132 8.41 -2.90 8.24
CA GLY A 132 9.57 -2.97 7.35
C GLY A 132 9.23 -3.52 5.95
N VAL A 133 8.32 -4.49 5.85
CA VAL A 133 7.82 -5.01 4.56
C VAL A 133 7.02 -3.95 3.79
N LEU A 134 6.16 -3.17 4.47
CA LEU A 134 5.40 -2.08 3.84
C LEU A 134 6.35 -1.00 3.32
N TYR A 135 7.24 -0.48 4.17
CA TYR A 135 8.21 0.54 3.78
C TYR A 135 9.16 0.05 2.68
N GLY A 136 9.67 -1.19 2.82
CA GLY A 136 10.52 -1.81 1.80
C GLY A 136 9.82 -1.94 0.46
N THR A 137 8.53 -2.33 0.46
CA THR A 137 7.72 -2.41 -0.76
C THR A 137 7.56 -1.04 -1.42
N SER A 138 7.31 0.01 -0.64
CA SER A 138 7.21 1.39 -1.17
C SER A 138 8.53 1.88 -1.77
N VAL A 139 9.68 1.62 -1.13
CA VAL A 139 11.00 1.97 -1.66
C VAL A 139 11.28 1.22 -2.96
N ILE A 140 11.02 -0.10 -2.99
CA ILE A 140 11.18 -0.92 -4.20
C ILE A 140 10.30 -0.39 -5.32
N ALA A 141 9.04 -0.04 -5.02
CA ALA A 141 8.12 0.52 -5.99
C ALA A 141 8.63 1.86 -6.55
N LEU A 142 9.14 2.75 -5.69
CA LEU A 142 9.71 4.03 -6.08
C LEU A 142 10.88 3.86 -7.06
N VAL A 143 11.80 2.93 -6.75
CA VAL A 143 12.95 2.63 -7.61
C VAL A 143 12.53 1.93 -8.91
N ALA A 144 11.47 1.13 -8.90
CA ALA A 144 10.98 0.41 -10.07
C ALA A 144 10.35 1.33 -11.13
N ILE A 145 9.80 2.50 -10.74
CA ILE A 145 9.17 3.46 -11.67
C ILE A 145 10.09 3.84 -12.84
N PRO A 146 11.29 4.41 -12.64
CA PRO A 146 12.17 4.77 -13.74
C PRO A 146 12.60 3.56 -14.58
N VAL A 147 12.81 2.40 -13.96
CA VAL A 147 13.16 1.16 -14.67
C VAL A 147 12.06 0.74 -15.63
N VAL A 148 10.81 0.69 -15.16
CA VAL A 148 9.66 0.29 -15.97
C VAL A 148 9.40 1.27 -17.11
N LEU A 149 9.51 2.58 -16.85
CA LEU A 149 9.33 3.60 -17.88
C LEU A 149 10.41 3.51 -18.96
N VAL A 150 11.69 3.45 -18.59
CA VAL A 150 12.81 3.38 -19.55
C VAL A 150 12.78 2.09 -20.36
N VAL A 151 12.55 0.95 -19.71
CA VAL A 151 12.47 -0.34 -20.41
C VAL A 151 11.23 -0.40 -21.31
N GLY A 152 10.10 0.16 -20.86
CA GLY A 152 8.86 0.26 -21.64
C GLY A 152 9.04 1.06 -22.92
N GLU A 153 9.58 2.27 -22.83
CA GLU A 153 9.85 3.13 -23.98
C GLU A 153 10.87 2.51 -24.95
N ARG A 154 11.94 1.90 -24.43
CA ARG A 154 12.93 1.21 -25.28
C ARG A 154 12.30 0.05 -26.06
N ARG A 155 11.39 -0.71 -25.46
CA ARG A 155 10.66 -1.80 -26.15
C ARG A 155 9.70 -1.24 -27.19
N ARG A 156 8.98 -0.17 -26.86
CA ARG A 156 8.06 0.53 -27.78
C ARG A 156 8.79 1.04 -29.02
N ALA A 157 9.93 1.70 -28.84
CA ALA A 157 10.75 2.21 -29.94
C ALA A 157 11.24 1.08 -30.87
N ARG A 158 11.73 -0.03 -30.31
CA ARG A 158 12.16 -1.20 -31.10
C ARG A 158 11.03 -1.79 -31.95
N HIS A 159 9.83 -1.90 -31.38
CA HIS A 159 8.67 -2.42 -32.12
C HIS A 159 8.25 -1.48 -33.26
N ALA A 160 8.38 -0.16 -33.07
CA ALA A 160 8.11 0.79 -34.15
C ALA A 160 9.12 0.65 -35.29
N THR A 161 10.43 0.56 -35.00
CA THR A 161 11.48 0.41 -36.03
C THR A 161 11.37 -0.90 -36.82
N SER A 162 11.04 -2.01 -36.17
CA SER A 162 10.85 -3.29 -36.87
C SER A 162 9.63 -3.28 -37.79
N ALA A 163 8.58 -2.51 -37.48
CA ALA A 163 7.41 -2.38 -38.35
C ALA A 163 7.73 -1.59 -39.62
N THR A 164 8.57 -0.56 -39.53
CA THR A 164 9.01 0.25 -40.69
C THR A 164 9.94 -0.50 -41.63
N LEU A 165 10.71 -1.49 -41.13
CA LEU A 165 11.63 -2.29 -41.94
C LEU A 165 10.94 -3.42 -42.73
N VAL A 166 9.69 -3.74 -42.40
CA VAL A 166 8.90 -4.81 -43.04
C VAL A 166 7.83 -4.25 -44.00
N ALA A 167 7.57 -2.94 -43.94
CA ALA A 167 6.65 -2.21 -44.81
C ALA A 167 7.38 -1.66 -46.05
#